data_AF-A0A7N2RAL2-F1
#
_entry.id   AF-A0A7N2RAL2-F1
#
_cell.length_a   1.000
_cell.length_b   1.000
_cell.length_c   1.000
_cell.angle_alpha   90.00
_cell.angle_beta   90.00
_cell.angle_gamma   90.00
#
_symmetry.space_group_name_H-M   'P 1'
#
loop_
_entity.id
_entity.type
_entity.pdbx_description
1 polymer ?
#
loop_
_entity_poly.entity_id
_entity_poly.type
_entity_poly.pdbx_seq_one_letter_code
_entity_poly.pdbx_strand_id
1 'polypeptide(L)'
;MSAGITVQILLDTFDIIGIVHYGIARSSNDSLYIGDVSVPNYVAYTGSWTWKEFRSAEENITELKFGNFDFPEKGENLLAMIDFTPQQLYSVGKPMEEVFWLPIDPKLFNIASELHDVKLQQCVNETYCLPETPKVVYGLRGSTADIYLDNAAYREFLFKSFNVAAIVMTSLSNGVPCIVFRRVLDYAGGEGLLS
;
A
#
# COMPACT_ATOMS: atom_id res chain seq x y z
N MET A 1 3.89 -10.41 -16.31
CA MET A 1 5.27 -10.13 -15.87
C MET A 1 5.17 -9.47 -14.50
N SER A 2 5.75 -10.07 -13.47
CA SER A 2 5.73 -9.47 -12.12
C SER A 2 6.65 -8.26 -12.10
N ALA A 3 6.26 -7.19 -11.42
CA ALA A 3 7.09 -5.99 -11.32
C ALA A 3 8.48 -6.31 -10.72
N GLY A 4 8.59 -7.33 -9.86
CA GLY A 4 9.86 -7.68 -9.22
C GLY A 4 10.85 -8.23 -10.23
N ILE A 5 10.35 -9.06 -11.15
CA ILE A 5 11.12 -9.60 -12.27
C ILE A 5 11.54 -8.46 -13.21
N THR A 6 10.64 -7.52 -13.50
CA THR A 6 10.96 -6.36 -14.35
C THR A 6 12.06 -5.50 -13.72
N VAL A 7 11.96 -5.19 -12.43
CA VAL A 7 12.98 -4.41 -11.72
C VAL A 7 14.31 -5.17 -11.67
N GLN A 8 14.29 -6.49 -11.45
CA GLN A 8 15.51 -7.30 -11.49
C GLN A 8 16.18 -7.24 -12.86
N ILE A 9 15.42 -7.44 -13.95
CA ILE A 9 15.95 -7.37 -15.31
C ILE A 9 16.57 -5.99 -15.58
N LEU A 10 15.91 -4.90 -15.16
CA LEU A 10 16.44 -3.55 -15.33
C LEU A 10 17.76 -3.35 -14.60
N LEU A 11 17.89 -3.86 -13.38
CA LEU A 11 19.11 -3.77 -12.58
C LEU A 11 20.25 -4.65 -13.11
N ASP A 12 19.92 -5.81 -13.65
CA ASP A 12 20.92 -6.69 -14.27
C ASP A 12 21.42 -6.13 -15.62
N THR A 13 20.62 -5.26 -16.27
CA THR A 13 20.92 -4.71 -17.59
C THR A 13 21.61 -3.34 -17.54
N PHE A 14 21.27 -2.52 -16.54
CA PHE A 14 21.71 -1.12 -16.46
C PHE A 14 22.34 -0.79 -15.11
N ASP A 15 23.27 0.17 -15.11
CA ASP A 15 23.83 0.74 -13.88
C ASP A 15 22.86 1.77 -13.28
N ILE A 16 21.86 1.29 -12.54
CA ILE A 16 20.80 2.11 -11.95
C ILE A 16 21.20 2.56 -10.55
N ILE A 17 21.27 3.87 -10.34
CA ILE A 17 21.61 4.47 -9.05
C ILE A 17 20.39 4.78 -8.15
N GLY A 18 19.18 4.67 -8.70
CA GLY A 18 17.93 4.95 -7.98
C GLY A 18 16.69 4.62 -8.80
N ILE A 19 15.59 4.30 -8.12
CA ILE A 19 14.31 3.90 -8.73
C ILE A 19 13.22 4.88 -8.30
N VAL A 20 12.53 5.48 -9.27
CA VAL A 20 11.28 6.21 -9.04
C VAL A 20 10.14 5.33 -9.52
N HIS A 21 9.41 4.72 -8.58
CA HIS A 21 8.23 3.94 -8.91
C HIS A 21 6.98 4.80 -8.76
N TYR A 22 6.30 5.06 -9.87
CA TYR A 22 5.05 5.81 -9.85
C TYR A 22 3.88 5.01 -10.45
N GLY A 23 2.67 5.43 -10.12
CA GLY A 23 1.46 4.85 -10.69
C GLY A 23 0.21 5.30 -9.93
N ILE A 24 -0.88 4.61 -10.19
CA ILE A 24 -2.13 4.76 -9.44
C ILE A 24 -2.13 3.87 -8.20
N ALA A 25 -2.91 4.26 -7.20
CA ALA A 25 -3.24 3.47 -6.03
C ALA A 25 -4.68 3.75 -5.60
N ARG A 26 -5.17 2.90 -4.70
CA ARG A 26 -6.43 3.11 -4.00
C ARG A 26 -6.16 3.69 -2.63
N SER A 27 -7.05 4.56 -2.17
CA SER A 27 -6.93 5.10 -0.82
C SER A 27 -7.77 4.30 0.18
N SER A 28 -7.13 3.90 1.26
CA SER A 28 -7.79 3.46 2.50
C SER A 28 -7.88 4.58 3.54
N ASN A 29 -7.32 5.75 3.24
CA ASN A 29 -7.37 6.93 4.10
C ASN A 29 -8.41 7.92 3.54
N ASP A 30 -9.47 8.18 4.30
CA ASP A 30 -10.55 9.09 3.90
C ASP A 30 -10.12 10.58 3.87
N SER A 31 -8.91 10.92 4.31
CA SER A 31 -8.33 12.28 4.21
C SER A 31 -7.59 12.54 2.90
N LEU A 32 -7.45 11.54 2.03
CA LEU A 32 -6.90 11.69 0.68
C LEU A 32 -8.03 11.71 -0.34
N TYR A 33 -7.94 12.57 -1.34
CA TYR A 33 -8.94 12.69 -2.40
C TYR A 33 -8.45 12.11 -3.73
N ILE A 34 -9.39 11.74 -4.61
CA ILE A 34 -9.05 11.34 -5.98
C ILE A 34 -8.20 12.42 -6.64
N GLY A 35 -7.06 12.00 -7.21
CA GLY A 35 -6.06 12.89 -7.79
C GLY A 35 -4.90 13.24 -6.88
N ASP A 36 -5.05 13.17 -5.55
CA ASP A 36 -3.96 13.39 -4.62
C ASP A 36 -2.82 12.39 -4.87
N VAL A 37 -1.59 12.82 -4.61
CA VAL A 37 -0.40 11.98 -4.77
C VAL A 37 0.14 11.63 -3.38
N SER A 38 0.09 10.36 -3.02
CA SER A 38 0.72 9.85 -1.80
C SER A 38 2.18 9.49 -2.06
N VAL A 39 3.06 9.97 -1.19
CA VAL A 39 4.49 9.63 -1.14
C VAL A 39 4.76 8.96 0.20
N PRO A 40 4.70 7.62 0.28
CA PRO A 40 4.85 6.93 1.54
C PRO A 40 6.29 6.94 2.04
N ASN A 41 6.49 6.85 3.36
CA ASN A 41 7.79 6.62 3.99
C ASN A 41 8.06 5.14 4.31
N TYR A 42 7.00 4.33 4.38
CA TYR A 42 7.08 2.88 4.54
C TYR A 42 6.07 2.18 3.64
N VAL A 43 6.39 0.98 3.16
CA VAL A 43 5.47 0.11 2.43
C VAL A 43 5.51 -1.28 3.05
N ALA A 44 4.35 -1.90 3.30
CA ALA A 44 4.26 -3.28 3.78
C ALA A 44 3.63 -4.19 2.72
N TYR A 45 4.13 -5.42 2.56
CA TYR A 45 3.47 -6.43 1.73
C TYR A 45 2.34 -7.10 2.51
N THR A 46 1.14 -6.53 2.41
CA THR A 46 -0.07 -7.04 3.06
C THR A 46 -0.73 -8.16 2.24
N GLY A 47 -0.08 -8.66 1.18
CA GLY A 47 -0.51 -9.85 0.45
C GLY A 47 -0.10 -11.16 1.12
N SER A 48 0.79 -11.11 2.11
CA SER A 48 1.32 -12.29 2.80
C SER A 48 0.69 -12.46 4.17
N TRP A 49 0.11 -13.64 4.37
CA TRP A 49 -0.56 -14.02 5.61
C TRP A 49 -0.57 -15.53 5.74
N THR A 50 -0.81 -16.01 6.96
CA THR A 50 -0.99 -17.42 7.28
C THR A 50 -2.38 -17.66 7.82
N TRP A 51 -2.97 -18.80 7.46
CA TRP A 51 -4.25 -19.22 8.01
C TRP A 51 -4.05 -19.75 9.42
N LYS A 52 -4.90 -19.33 10.35
CA LYS A 52 -4.90 -19.83 11.73
C LYS A 52 -6.06 -20.81 11.93
N GLU A 53 -5.83 -21.82 12.76
CA GLU A 53 -6.86 -22.80 13.09
C GLU A 53 -8.02 -22.17 13.86
N PHE A 54 -9.20 -22.74 13.67
CA PHE A 54 -10.39 -22.37 14.42
C PHE A 54 -10.16 -22.57 15.93
N ARG A 55 -10.40 -21.52 16.72
CA ARG A 55 -10.14 -21.47 18.18
C ARG A 55 -8.67 -21.57 18.60
N SER A 56 -7.76 -21.09 17.75
CA SER A 56 -6.39 -20.76 18.17
C SER A 56 -6.40 -19.77 19.36
N ALA A 57 -5.48 -19.95 20.31
CA ALA A 57 -5.46 -19.22 21.59
C ALA A 57 -4.74 -17.86 21.55
N GLU A 58 -4.04 -17.55 20.47
CA GLU A 58 -3.29 -16.31 20.31
C GLU A 58 -4.15 -15.29 19.56
N GLU A 59 -4.33 -14.10 20.15
CA GLU A 59 -4.99 -12.96 19.51
C GLU A 59 -3.99 -11.81 19.36
N ASN A 60 -3.76 -11.38 18.13
CA ASN A 60 -2.93 -10.23 17.76
C ASN A 60 -3.76 -9.16 17.03
N ILE A 61 -3.32 -7.89 17.13
CA ILE A 61 -4.00 -6.73 16.51
C ILE A 61 -3.98 -6.82 14.97
N THR A 62 -3.06 -7.59 14.39
CA THR A 62 -2.92 -7.77 12.94
C THR A 62 -3.85 -8.85 12.37
N GLU A 63 -4.65 -9.54 13.20
CA GLU A 63 -5.48 -10.63 12.74
C GLU A 63 -6.77 -10.17 12.07
N LEU A 64 -7.02 -10.70 10.88
CA LEU A 64 -8.31 -10.57 10.22
C LEU A 64 -9.17 -11.80 10.55
N LYS A 65 -10.11 -11.63 11.50
CA LYS A 65 -11.11 -12.64 11.83
C LYS A 65 -12.28 -12.57 10.85
N PHE A 66 -12.48 -13.61 10.04
CA PHE A 66 -13.53 -13.61 9.02
C PHE A 66 -14.93 -13.46 9.62
N GLY A 67 -15.16 -14.11 10.76
CA GLY A 67 -16.41 -14.07 11.50
C GLY A 67 -16.93 -12.67 11.88
N ASN A 68 -16.02 -11.69 11.98
CA ASN A 68 -16.37 -10.29 12.26
C ASN A 68 -17.09 -9.61 11.07
N PHE A 69 -17.04 -10.22 9.90
CA PHE A 69 -17.58 -9.73 8.63
C PHE A 69 -18.71 -10.61 8.08
N ASP A 70 -19.11 -11.66 8.81
CA ASP A 70 -20.26 -12.50 8.44
C ASP A 70 -21.56 -11.68 8.42
N PHE A 71 -22.42 -12.02 7.47
CA PHE A 71 -23.73 -11.40 7.26
C PHE A 71 -24.81 -12.49 7.14
N PRO A 72 -25.98 -12.35 7.78
CA PRO A 72 -26.51 -11.17 8.49
C PRO A 72 -26.00 -10.99 9.92
N GLU A 73 -25.51 -12.05 10.55
CA GLU A 73 -25.02 -12.04 11.92
C GLU A 73 -23.53 -12.34 11.95
N LYS A 74 -22.79 -11.58 12.78
CA LYS A 74 -21.38 -11.84 13.06
C LYS A 74 -21.26 -13.05 13.99
N GLY A 75 -20.22 -13.85 13.82
CA GLY A 75 -20.01 -15.00 14.68
C GLY A 75 -18.75 -15.78 14.35
N GLU A 76 -18.41 -16.75 15.18
CA GLU A 76 -17.37 -17.71 14.87
C GLU A 76 -17.74 -18.53 13.62
N ASN A 77 -16.79 -18.70 12.69
CA ASN A 77 -16.96 -19.55 11.52
C ASN A 77 -15.72 -20.42 11.27
N LEU A 78 -15.86 -21.45 10.44
CA LEU A 78 -14.77 -22.40 10.13
C LEU A 78 -13.61 -21.78 9.36
N LEU A 79 -13.79 -20.61 8.74
CA LEU A 79 -12.69 -19.85 8.13
C LEU A 79 -11.80 -19.21 9.19
N ALA A 80 -12.25 -19.07 10.43
CA ALA A 80 -11.49 -18.57 11.56
C ALA A 80 -10.85 -17.19 11.26
N MET A 81 -9.52 -17.15 11.11
CA MET A 81 -8.77 -15.92 10.90
C MET A 81 -7.47 -16.13 10.11
N ILE A 82 -6.95 -15.04 9.57
CA ILE A 82 -5.58 -14.97 9.03
C ILE A 82 -4.74 -14.00 9.86
N ASP A 83 -3.43 -14.25 9.90
CA ASP A 83 -2.45 -13.35 10.51
C ASP A 83 -1.41 -12.92 9.46
N PHE A 84 -1.12 -11.63 9.39
CA PHE A 84 -0.22 -11.08 8.37
C PHE A 84 1.22 -11.35 8.76
N THR A 85 2.00 -11.84 7.79
CA THR A 85 3.35 -12.32 8.05
C THR A 85 4.41 -11.33 7.55
N PRO A 86 5.45 -11.05 8.35
CA PRO A 86 6.64 -10.36 7.86
C PRO A 86 7.26 -11.06 6.65
N GLN A 87 7.99 -10.30 5.84
CA GLN A 87 8.73 -10.82 4.69
C GLN A 87 10.18 -11.07 5.04
N GLN A 88 10.78 -12.09 4.44
CA GLN A 88 12.22 -12.31 4.51
C GLN A 88 12.93 -11.43 3.48
N LEU A 89 13.69 -10.47 3.97
CA LEU A 89 14.50 -9.58 3.15
C LEU A 89 15.93 -10.13 3.07
N TYR A 90 16.40 -10.34 1.84
CA TYR A 90 17.76 -10.73 1.54
C TYR A 90 18.48 -9.53 0.91
N SER A 91 19.56 -9.07 1.55
CA SER A 91 20.37 -7.95 1.07
C SER A 91 21.82 -8.39 0.87
N VAL A 92 22.49 -7.81 -0.13
CA VAL A 92 23.90 -8.13 -0.42
C VAL A 92 24.77 -7.80 0.80
N GLY A 93 25.51 -8.79 1.30
CA GLY A 93 26.42 -8.63 2.43
C GLY A 93 25.77 -8.52 3.82
N LYS A 94 24.46 -8.77 3.94
CA LYS A 94 23.73 -8.80 5.22
C LYS A 94 23.06 -10.17 5.44
N PRO A 95 22.84 -10.58 6.70
CA PRO A 95 22.00 -11.73 6.99
C PRO A 95 20.55 -11.47 6.55
N MET A 96 19.78 -12.55 6.42
CA MET A 96 18.33 -12.45 6.21
C MET A 96 17.68 -11.75 7.40
N GLU A 97 16.77 -10.81 7.11
CA GLU A 97 16.02 -10.07 8.11
C GLU A 97 14.51 -10.26 7.86
N GLU A 98 13.73 -10.47 8.93
CA GLU A 98 12.27 -10.44 8.84
C GLU A 98 11.77 -9.01 8.98
N VAL A 99 11.09 -8.52 7.94
CA VAL A 99 10.61 -7.13 7.86
C VAL A 99 9.14 -7.10 7.46
N PHE A 100 8.33 -6.41 8.26
CA PHE A 100 6.95 -6.12 7.88
C PHE A 100 6.85 -4.81 7.10
N TRP A 101 7.54 -3.77 7.61
CA TRP A 101 7.62 -2.46 6.99
C TRP A 101 8.93 -2.31 6.23
N LEU A 102 8.85 -2.08 4.93
CA LEU A 102 9.98 -1.71 4.09
C LEU A 102 10.12 -0.19 4.11
N PRO A 103 11.20 0.37 4.69
CA PRO A 103 11.43 1.81 4.67
C PRO A 103 11.78 2.28 3.25
N ILE A 104 11.24 3.43 2.88
CA ILE A 104 11.68 4.17 1.69
C ILE A 104 13.03 4.85 2.00
N ASP A 105 13.88 4.98 0.99
CA ASP A 105 15.20 5.59 1.17
C ASP A 105 15.06 7.04 1.71
N PRO A 106 15.64 7.36 2.88
CA PRO A 106 15.47 8.67 3.50
C PRO A 106 16.00 9.83 2.66
N LYS A 107 17.06 9.61 1.86
CA LYS A 107 17.63 10.67 1.01
C LYS A 107 16.68 10.97 -0.14
N LEU A 108 16.17 9.95 -0.83
CA LEU A 108 15.19 10.14 -1.89
C LEU A 108 13.87 10.72 -1.36
N PHE A 109 13.44 10.31 -0.17
CA PHE A 109 12.26 10.89 0.47
C PHE A 109 12.44 12.37 0.79
N ASN A 110 13.60 12.77 1.33
CA ASN A 110 13.91 14.18 1.59
C ASN A 110 13.92 15.00 0.30
N ILE A 111 14.54 14.50 -0.77
CA ILE A 111 14.52 15.15 -2.09
C ILE A 111 13.08 15.28 -2.60
N ALA A 112 12.27 14.22 -2.48
CA ALA A 112 10.87 14.26 -2.88
C ALA A 112 10.07 15.31 -2.10
N SER A 113 10.36 15.50 -0.81
CA SER A 113 9.69 16.50 0.04
C SER A 113 9.96 17.95 -0.37
N GLU A 114 11.03 18.21 -1.16
CA GLU A 114 11.29 19.53 -1.74
C GLU A 114 10.25 19.92 -2.80
N LEU A 115 9.45 18.96 -3.31
CA LEU A 115 8.37 19.20 -4.28
C LEU A 115 7.10 19.78 -3.63
N HIS A 116 7.20 20.44 -2.48
CA HIS A 116 6.05 21.03 -1.76
C HIS A 116 5.36 22.16 -2.52
N ASP A 117 6.08 22.88 -3.38
CA ASP A 117 5.54 23.99 -4.18
C ASP A 117 4.99 23.56 -5.55
N VAL A 118 5.02 22.25 -5.86
CA VAL A 118 4.50 21.74 -7.13
C VAL A 118 2.98 21.83 -7.14
N LYS A 119 2.43 22.70 -7.99
CA LYS A 119 0.99 22.81 -8.24
C LYS A 119 0.54 21.72 -9.19
N LEU A 120 -0.29 20.81 -8.70
CA LEU A 120 -0.93 19.81 -9.54
C LEU A 120 -2.11 20.43 -10.30
N GLN A 121 -2.29 20.00 -11.55
CA GLN A 121 -3.41 20.45 -12.36
C GLN A 121 -4.70 19.81 -11.86
N GLN A 122 -5.71 20.63 -11.57
CA GLN A 122 -7.04 20.17 -11.17
C GLN A 122 -7.84 19.62 -12.36
N CYS A 123 -7.60 20.17 -13.54
CA CYS A 123 -8.41 19.94 -14.73
C CYS A 123 -7.55 19.43 -15.87
N VAL A 124 -8.05 18.44 -16.60
CA VAL A 124 -7.46 18.02 -17.88
C VAL A 124 -7.93 18.94 -19.01
N ASN A 125 -9.14 19.47 -18.90
CA ASN A 125 -9.73 20.49 -19.78
C ASN A 125 -10.83 21.28 -19.02
N GLU A 126 -11.46 22.27 -19.65
CA GLU A 126 -12.45 23.15 -19.00
C GLU A 126 -13.67 22.43 -18.40
N THR A 127 -13.99 21.23 -18.86
CA THR A 127 -15.18 20.47 -18.43
C THR A 127 -14.86 19.25 -17.58
N TYR A 128 -13.60 18.84 -17.50
CA TYR A 128 -13.15 17.65 -16.80
C TYR A 128 -12.12 18.02 -15.72
N CYS A 129 -12.68 18.35 -14.55
CA CYS A 129 -11.96 18.82 -13.37
C CYS A 129 -12.27 17.94 -12.16
N LEU A 130 -11.29 17.79 -11.27
CA LEU A 130 -11.51 17.23 -9.95
C LEU A 130 -12.23 18.24 -9.04
N PRO A 131 -12.97 17.80 -8.00
CA PRO A 131 -13.66 18.70 -7.08
C PRO A 131 -12.72 19.65 -6.34
N GLU A 132 -11.53 19.16 -6.00
CA GLU A 132 -10.48 19.91 -5.32
C GLU A 132 -9.20 19.88 -6.14
N THR A 133 -8.34 20.89 -5.97
CA THR A 133 -7.00 20.87 -6.56
C THR A 133 -6.18 19.80 -5.85
N PRO A 134 -5.63 18.81 -6.58
CA PRO A 134 -4.84 17.75 -5.96
C PRO A 134 -3.61 18.27 -5.24
N LYS A 135 -3.21 17.56 -4.19
CA LYS A 135 -1.99 17.83 -3.41
C LYS A 135 -1.08 16.62 -3.36
N VAL A 136 0.19 16.87 -3.05
CA VAL A 136 1.15 15.82 -2.71
C VAL A 136 1.17 15.66 -1.19
N VAL A 137 0.97 14.44 -0.69
CA VAL A 137 0.94 14.12 0.74
C VAL A 137 2.06 13.15 1.07
N TYR A 138 2.95 13.58 1.95
CA TYR A 138 4.17 12.86 2.32
C TYR A 138 4.03 12.14 3.66
N GLY A 139 4.79 11.05 3.82
CA GLY A 139 5.02 10.41 5.14
C GLY A 139 3.93 9.45 5.58
N LEU A 140 3.01 9.11 4.69
CA LEU A 140 2.00 8.08 4.91
C LEU A 140 2.61 6.68 4.78
N ARG A 141 1.88 5.64 5.19
CA ARG A 141 2.28 4.25 4.93
C ARG A 141 1.58 3.72 3.69
N GLY A 142 2.24 2.86 2.94
CA GLY A 142 1.68 2.11 1.82
C GLY A 142 1.45 0.65 2.19
N SER A 143 0.40 0.06 1.63
CA SER A 143 0.20 -1.38 1.57
C SER A 143 0.48 -1.82 0.14
N THR A 144 1.08 -3.00 -0.04
CA THR A 144 1.18 -3.64 -1.33
C THR A 144 0.80 -5.11 -1.29
N ALA A 145 0.11 -5.60 -2.32
CA ALA A 145 -0.36 -6.97 -2.43
C ALA A 145 -0.59 -7.32 -3.89
N ASP A 146 -0.77 -8.61 -4.21
CA ASP A 146 -1.23 -9.04 -5.53
C ASP A 146 -2.76 -9.23 -5.56
N ILE A 147 -3.48 -8.28 -4.97
CA ILE A 147 -4.94 -8.30 -4.82
C ILE A 147 -5.53 -6.94 -5.24
N TYR A 148 -6.51 -6.96 -6.15
CA TYR A 148 -7.33 -5.79 -6.42
C TYR A 148 -8.33 -5.59 -5.27
N LEU A 149 -8.13 -4.56 -4.46
CA LEU A 149 -8.99 -4.28 -3.31
C LEU A 149 -10.16 -3.37 -3.70
N ASP A 150 -11.38 -3.89 -3.59
CA ASP A 150 -12.63 -3.17 -3.80
C ASP A 150 -13.68 -3.65 -2.78
N ASN A 151 -13.41 -3.35 -1.51
CA ASN A 151 -14.24 -3.80 -0.40
C ASN A 151 -14.08 -2.84 0.78
N ALA A 152 -15.14 -2.10 1.12
CA ALA A 152 -15.13 -1.10 2.18
C ALA A 152 -14.67 -1.67 3.54
N ALA A 153 -15.12 -2.87 3.90
CA ALA A 153 -14.83 -3.47 5.19
C ALA A 153 -13.36 -3.89 5.31
N TYR A 154 -12.81 -4.49 4.25
CA TYR A 154 -11.40 -4.87 4.23
C TYR A 154 -10.49 -3.64 4.14
N ARG A 155 -10.88 -2.62 3.38
CA ARG A 155 -10.22 -1.31 3.35
C ARG A 155 -10.09 -0.70 4.75
N GLU A 156 -11.20 -0.66 5.48
CA GLU A 156 -11.25 -0.10 6.85
C GLU A 156 -10.38 -0.91 7.80
N PHE A 157 -10.40 -2.24 7.68
CA PHE A 157 -9.51 -3.12 8.44
C PHE A 157 -8.03 -2.79 8.18
N LEU A 158 -7.61 -2.65 6.91
CA LEU A 158 -6.22 -2.32 6.58
C LEU A 158 -5.80 -0.96 7.12
N PHE A 159 -6.66 0.05 7.03
CA PHE A 159 -6.39 1.37 7.59
C PHE A 159 -6.24 1.31 9.11
N LYS A 160 -7.17 0.67 9.83
CA LYS A 160 -7.12 0.58 11.30
C LYS A 160 -5.93 -0.25 11.80
N SER A 161 -5.60 -1.34 11.12
CA SER A 161 -4.56 -2.27 11.57
C SER A 161 -3.15 -1.77 11.24
N PHE A 162 -2.98 -1.13 10.08
CA PHE A 162 -1.64 -0.80 9.55
C PHE A 162 -1.41 0.69 9.32
N ASN A 163 -2.46 1.51 9.39
CA ASN A 163 -2.45 2.95 9.07
C ASN A 163 -1.89 3.23 7.67
N VAL A 164 -2.24 2.37 6.70
CA VAL A 164 -1.86 2.52 5.29
C VAL A 164 -2.81 3.48 4.61
N ALA A 165 -2.27 4.38 3.79
CA ALA A 165 -3.05 5.35 3.03
C ALA A 165 -3.11 5.04 1.53
N ALA A 166 -2.11 4.33 0.98
CA ALA A 166 -2.11 3.92 -0.42
C ALA A 166 -1.98 2.40 -0.53
N ILE A 167 -2.87 1.77 -1.29
CA ILE A 167 -2.83 0.33 -1.61
C ILE A 167 -2.31 0.17 -3.04
N VAL A 168 -1.23 -0.59 -3.18
CA VAL A 168 -0.40 -0.69 -4.39
C VAL A 168 -0.29 -2.15 -4.84
N MET A 169 -0.33 -2.42 -6.14
CA MET A 169 0.09 -3.73 -6.66
C MET A 169 1.62 -3.74 -6.88
N THR A 170 2.30 -4.74 -6.30
CA THR A 170 3.77 -5.00 -6.03
C THR A 170 4.75 -4.53 -7.15
N SER A 171 6.04 -4.16 -6.96
CA SER A 171 7.17 -4.80 -6.20
C SER A 171 8.37 -3.92 -5.75
N LEU A 172 9.08 -4.36 -4.69
CA LEU A 172 10.39 -3.86 -4.22
C LEU A 172 11.26 -5.04 -3.75
N SER A 173 12.51 -5.22 -4.22
CA SER A 173 13.36 -6.34 -3.73
C SER A 173 14.88 -6.18 -3.80
N ASN A 174 15.45 -5.13 -4.44
CA ASN A 174 16.83 -5.23 -4.94
C ASN A 174 17.86 -4.28 -4.33
N GLY A 175 17.61 -3.72 -3.15
CA GLY A 175 18.60 -2.92 -2.41
C GLY A 175 19.04 -1.62 -3.08
N VAL A 176 18.45 -1.23 -4.22
CA VAL A 176 18.63 0.07 -4.85
C VAL A 176 17.67 1.07 -4.20
N PRO A 177 18.12 2.30 -3.87
CA PRO A 177 17.26 3.34 -3.33
C PRO A 177 16.01 3.52 -4.17
N CYS A 178 14.85 3.47 -3.53
CA CYS A 178 13.57 3.60 -4.21
C CYS A 178 12.69 4.64 -3.53
N ILE A 179 11.96 5.41 -4.34
CA ILE A 179 10.89 6.31 -3.91
C ILE A 179 9.60 5.95 -4.66
N VAL A 180 8.47 6.07 -3.96
CA VAL A 180 7.15 5.67 -4.48
C VAL A 180 6.24 6.89 -4.56
N PHE A 181 5.60 7.10 -5.71
CA PHE A 181 4.57 8.13 -5.90
C PHE A 181 3.28 7.47 -6.37
N ARG A 182 2.17 7.69 -5.66
CA ARG A 182 0.90 7.05 -5.99
C ARG A 182 -0.22 8.05 -6.07
N ARG A 183 -0.77 8.24 -7.27
CA ARG A 183 -2.00 9.02 -7.44
C ARG A 183 -3.19 8.20 -6.97
N VAL A 184 -4.03 8.78 -6.11
CA VAL A 184 -5.30 8.19 -5.69
C VAL A 184 -6.24 8.13 -6.89
N LEU A 185 -6.70 6.92 -7.21
CA LEU A 185 -7.66 6.67 -8.28
C LEU A 185 -9.09 6.56 -7.74
N ASP A 186 -9.27 5.78 -6.68
CA ASP A 186 -10.54 5.45 -6.06
C ASP A 186 -10.35 5.20 -4.55
N TYR A 187 -11.45 5.01 -3.82
CA TYR A 187 -11.45 4.76 -2.37
C TYR A 187 -11.56 3.28 -2.00
N ALA A 188 -11.11 2.35 -2.82
CA ALA A 188 -11.01 0.92 -2.50
C ALA A 188 -12.33 0.27 -1.99
N GLY A 189 -13.44 0.60 -2.66
CA GLY A 189 -14.80 0.19 -2.29
C GLY A 189 -15.48 1.07 -1.23
N GLY A 190 -14.81 2.14 -0.77
CA GLY A 190 -15.37 3.17 0.10
C GLY A 190 -16.07 4.31 -0.64
N GLU A 191 -16.09 4.28 -1.97
CA GLU A 191 -17.06 5.04 -2.75
C GLU A 191 -18.42 4.47 -2.37
N GLY A 192 -19.15 5.18 -1.52
CA GLY A 192 -20.44 4.72 -1.05
C GLY A 192 -21.30 4.25 -2.22
N LEU A 193 -22.06 3.17 -1.99
CA LEU A 193 -23.33 3.03 -2.69
C LEU A 193 -24.00 4.40 -2.66
N LEU A 194 -24.34 4.93 -3.83
CA LEU A 194 -25.52 5.76 -3.94
C LEU A 194 -26.69 4.92 -3.40
N SER A 195 -26.99 5.07 -2.12
CA SER A 195 -28.20 4.57 -1.46
C SER A 195 -28.79 5.69 -0.62
#